data_AF-A0A6D2C5X1-F1
#
_entry.id   AF-A0A6D2C5X1-F1
#
_cell.length_a   1.000
_cell.length_b   1.000
_cell.length_c   1.000
_cell.angle_alpha   90.00
_cell.angle_beta   90.00
_cell.angle_gamma   90.00
#
_symmetry.space_group_name_H-M   'P 1'
#
loop_
_entity.id
_entity.type
_entity.pdbx_description
1 polymer ?
#
loop_
_entity_poly.entity_id
_entity_poly.type
_entity_poly.pdbx_seq_one_letter_code
_entity_poly.pdbx_strand_id
1 'polypeptide(L)'
;MHYLEEICIDYKNGMSFEKICKKYGGISLYVPKVIPNAKEKIIQEFNGANFATLAYKYNLSENTIRDIIKKHREAKKEATLF
;
A
#
# COMPACT_ATOMS: atom_id res chain seq x y z
N MET A 1 1.92 9.66 -10.46
CA MET A 1 2.53 8.82 -11.51
C MET A 1 3.06 7.56 -10.85
N HIS A 2 2.42 6.41 -11.11
CA HIS A 2 2.81 5.13 -10.49
C HIS A 2 3.74 4.38 -11.45
N TYR A 3 4.98 4.85 -11.60
CA TYR A 3 5.96 4.27 -12.52
C TYR A 3 6.10 2.75 -12.37
N LEU A 4 6.02 2.24 -11.14
CA LEU A 4 6.03 0.79 -10.89
C LEU A 4 4.87 0.07 -11.59
N GLU A 5 3.66 0.62 -11.52
CA GLU A 5 2.47 0.04 -12.15
C GLU A 5 2.59 0.08 -13.68
N GLU A 6 3.04 1.21 -14.23
CA GLU A 6 3.29 1.35 -15.68
C GLU A 6 4.36 0.37 -16.17
N ILE A 7 5.47 0.24 -15.45
CA ILE A 7 6.53 -0.74 -15.75
C ILE A 7 5.96 -2.16 -15.74
N CYS A 8 5.14 -2.50 -14.73
CA CYS A 8 4.51 -3.81 -14.65
C CYS A 8 3.53 -4.07 -15.81
N ILE A 9 2.76 -3.06 -16.22
CA ILE A 9 1.82 -3.15 -17.35
C ILE A 9 2.59 -3.35 -18.65
N ASP A 10 3.60 -2.52 -18.92
CA ASP A 10 4.39 -2.60 -20.14
C ASP A 10 5.12 -3.95 -20.25
N TYR A 11 5.69 -4.44 -19.15
CA TYR A 11 6.32 -5.75 -19.11
C TYR A 11 5.31 -6.88 -19.39
N LYS A 12 4.12 -6.84 -18.75
CA LYS A 12 3.02 -7.81 -19.02
C LYS A 12 2.54 -7.76 -20.47
N ASN A 13 2.59 -6.59 -21.10
CA ASN A 13 2.25 -6.39 -22.51
C ASN A 13 3.38 -6.80 -23.47
N GLY A 14 4.46 -7.42 -22.98
CA GLY A 14 5.54 -7.98 -23.80
C GLY A 14 6.70 -7.01 -24.07
N MET A 15 6.77 -5.87 -23.38
CA MET A 15 7.94 -5.00 -23.47
C MET A 15 9.17 -5.70 -22.88
N SER A 16 10.26 -5.77 -23.65
CA SER A 16 11.52 -6.35 -23.16
C SER A 16 12.14 -5.54 -22.03
N PHE A 17 12.93 -6.20 -21.19
CA PHE A 17 13.68 -5.54 -20.11
C PHE A 17 14.55 -4.37 -20.62
N GLU A 18 15.22 -4.54 -21.76
CA GLU A 18 16.03 -3.49 -22.38
C GLU A 18 15.19 -2.24 -22.74
N LYS A 19 13.98 -2.44 -23.28
CA LYS A 19 13.06 -1.34 -23.60
C LYS A 19 12.54 -0.65 -22.33
N ILE A 20 12.26 -1.42 -21.27
CA ILE A 20 11.90 -0.87 -19.95
C ILE A 20 13.05 -0.01 -19.40
N CYS A 21 14.29 -0.49 -19.44
CA CYS A 21 15.46 0.27 -19.00
C CYS A 21 15.67 1.55 -19.82
N LYS A 22 15.45 1.52 -21.14
CA LYS A 22 15.55 2.72 -21.99
C LYS A 22 14.44 3.74 -21.72
N LYS A 23 13.22 3.28 -21.45
CA LYS A 23 12.05 4.15 -21.24
C LYS A 23 11.99 4.74 -19.83
N TYR A 24 12.32 3.96 -18.81
CA TYR A 24 12.13 4.31 -17.40
C TYR A 24 13.44 4.44 -16.60
N GLY A 25 14.59 4.13 -17.19
CA GLY A 25 15.89 4.19 -16.52
C GLY A 25 16.28 5.60 -16.06
N GLY A 26 17.25 5.66 -15.14
CA GLY A 26 17.73 6.91 -14.55
C GLY A 26 16.94 7.38 -13.32
N ILE A 27 15.90 6.64 -12.91
CA ILE A 27 15.13 6.91 -11.70
C ILE A 27 15.44 5.90 -10.59
N SER A 28 15.32 6.34 -9.34
CA SER A 28 15.23 5.43 -8.18
C SER A 28 13.75 5.13 -7.92
N LEU A 29 13.37 3.85 -7.98
CA LEU A 29 11.99 3.42 -7.80
C LEU A 29 11.85 2.68 -6.46
N TYR A 30 10.95 3.18 -5.60
CA TYR A 30 10.53 2.46 -4.42
C TYR A 30 9.46 1.42 -4.77
N VAL A 31 9.69 0.17 -4.39
CA VAL A 31 8.68 -0.90 -4.45
C VAL A 31 8.02 -1.02 -3.08
N PRO A 32 6.74 -0.62 -2.94
CA PRO A 32 6.09 -0.62 -1.64
C PRO A 32 5.83 -2.05 -1.16
N LYS A 33 6.01 -2.28 0.15
CA LYS A 33 5.72 -3.58 0.79
C LYS A 33 4.23 -3.97 0.72
N VAL A 34 3.36 -2.97 0.56
CA VAL A 34 1.91 -3.12 0.46
C VAL A 34 1.36 -2.29 -0.69
N ILE A 35 0.20 -2.67 -1.22
CA ILE A 35 -0.48 -1.89 -2.27
C ILE A 35 -0.82 -0.47 -1.76
N PRO A 36 -0.88 0.55 -2.64
CA PRO A 36 -1.12 1.94 -2.26
C PRO A 36 -2.35 2.15 -1.36
N ASN A 37 -3.41 1.34 -1.54
CA ASN A 37 -4.67 1.44 -0.79
C ASN A 37 -4.77 0.45 0.39
N ALA A 38 -3.64 -0.12 0.84
CA ALA A 38 -3.65 -1.12 1.90
C ALA A 38 -4.21 -0.57 3.21
N LYS A 39 -3.92 0.68 3.55
CA LYS A 39 -4.38 1.30 4.81
C LYS A 39 -5.90 1.42 4.85
N GLU A 40 -6.49 1.92 3.77
CA GLU A 40 -7.94 2.11 3.63
C GLU A 40 -8.65 0.75 3.71
N LYS A 41 -8.12 -0.27 3.02
CA LYS A 41 -8.67 -1.62 3.10
C LYS A 41 -8.54 -2.24 4.49
N ILE A 42 -7.39 -2.04 5.17
CA ILE A 42 -7.19 -2.48 6.56
C ILE A 42 -8.25 -1.86 7.47
N ILE A 43 -8.54 -0.57 7.32
CA ILE A 43 -9.56 0.14 8.10
C ILE A 43 -10.96 -0.43 7.82
N GLN A 44 -11.31 -0.64 6.56
CA GLN A 44 -12.63 -1.18 6.15
C GLN A 44 -12.85 -2.63 6.61
N GLU A 45 -11.80 -3.45 6.61
CA GLU A 45 -11.86 -4.86 6.99
C GLU A 45 -11.70 -5.09 8.51
N PHE A 46 -11.37 -4.05 9.27
CA PHE A 46 -11.15 -4.16 10.71
C PHE A 46 -12.46 -4.37 11.47
N ASN A 47 -12.55 -5.46 12.24
CA ASN A 47 -13.77 -5.86 12.95
C ASN A 47 -13.72 -5.62 14.47
N GLY A 48 -12.68 -4.93 14.96
CA GLY A 48 -12.48 -4.67 16.39
C GLY A 48 -11.42 -5.55 17.05
N ALA A 49 -11.11 -6.74 16.50
CA ALA A 49 -10.18 -7.69 17.12
C ALA A 49 -9.27 -8.45 16.14
N ASN A 50 -9.52 -8.42 14.83
CA ASN A 50 -8.80 -9.21 13.80
C ASN A 50 -7.38 -8.71 13.43
N PHE A 51 -6.61 -8.21 14.40
CA PHE A 51 -5.26 -7.67 14.16
C PHE A 51 -4.30 -8.68 13.53
N ALA A 52 -4.21 -9.89 14.09
CA ALA A 52 -3.34 -10.95 13.58
C ALA A 52 -3.70 -11.38 12.15
N THR A 53 -5.00 -11.49 11.86
CA THR A 53 -5.49 -11.85 10.52
C THR A 53 -5.11 -10.79 9.49
N LEU A 54 -5.28 -9.51 9.82
CA LEU A 54 -4.89 -8.41 8.93
C LEU A 54 -3.37 -8.31 8.77
N ALA A 55 -2.61 -8.53 9.84
CA ALA A 55 -1.16 -8.56 9.81
C ALA A 55 -0.66 -9.63 8.81
N TYR A 56 -1.22 -10.84 8.87
CA TYR A 56 -0.92 -11.91 7.92
C TYR A 56 -1.33 -11.54 6.50
N LYS A 57 -2.59 -11.11 6.28
CA LYS A 57 -3.12 -10.80 4.94
C LYS A 57 -2.32 -9.71 4.21
N TYR A 58 -1.87 -8.69 4.94
CA TYR A 58 -1.15 -7.55 4.37
C TYR A 58 0.37 -7.64 4.53
N ASN A 59 0.90 -8.72 5.10
CA ASN A 59 2.33 -8.90 5.39
C ASN A 59 2.94 -7.73 6.20
N LEU A 60 2.22 -7.30 7.24
CA LEU A 60 2.59 -6.24 8.16
C LEU A 60 2.73 -6.79 9.58
N SER A 61 3.42 -6.07 10.46
CA SER A 61 3.41 -6.41 11.89
C SER A 61 2.06 -6.04 12.51
N GLU A 62 1.65 -6.76 13.57
CA GLU A 62 0.46 -6.38 14.34
C GLU A 62 0.55 -4.94 14.87
N ASN A 63 1.74 -4.49 15.27
CA ASN A 63 1.96 -3.12 15.72
C ASN A 63 1.65 -2.11 14.62
N THR A 64 2.06 -2.38 13.38
CA THR A 64 1.72 -1.53 12.23
C THR A 64 0.21 -1.48 11.99
N ILE A 65 -0.50 -2.60 12.12
CA ILE A 65 -1.96 -2.63 12.01
C ILE A 65 -2.59 -1.80 13.14
N ARG A 66 -2.14 -1.97 14.39
CA ARG A 66 -2.62 -1.19 15.55
C ARG A 66 -2.42 0.31 15.34
N ASP A 67 -1.26 0.72 14.84
CA ASP A 67 -0.96 2.12 14.55
C ASP A 67 -1.86 2.71 13.46
N ILE A 68 -2.13 1.95 12.39
CA ILE A 68 -3.07 2.36 11.33
C ILE A 68 -4.47 2.61 11.92
N ILE A 69 -4.98 1.66 12.71
CA ILE A 69 -6.30 1.77 13.33
C ILE A 69 -6.36 2.92 14.36
N LYS A 70 -5.29 3.09 15.16
CA LYS A 70 -5.18 4.18 16.14
C LYS A 70 -5.27 5.54 15.45
N LYS A 71 -4.43 5.78 14.44
CA LYS A 71 -4.41 7.05 13.68
C LYS A 71 -5.75 7.36 13.01
N HIS A 72 -6.41 6.34 12.45
CA HIS A 72 -7.73 6.51 11.85
C HIS A 72 -8.79 6.95 12.90
N ARG A 73 -8.77 6.35 14.10
CA ARG A 73 -9.68 6.72 15.19
C ARG A 73 -9.41 8.14 15.69
N GLU A 74 -8.15 8.55 15.80
CA GLU A 74 -7.75 9.91 16.19
C GLU A 74 -8.27 10.93 15.18
N ALA A 75 -8.01 10.71 13.88
CA ALA A 75 -8.51 11.59 12.81
C ALA A 75 -10.05 11.69 12.79
N LYS A 76 -10.75 10.57 13.04
CA LYS A 76 -12.23 10.58 13.11
C LYS A 76 -12.74 11.38 14.30
N LYS A 77 -12.07 11.33 15.46
CA LYS A 77 -12.44 12.12 16.64
C LYS A 77 -12.28 13.62 16.36
N GLU A 78 -11.14 14.02 15.79
CA GLU A 78 -10.87 15.42 15.40
C GLU A 78 -11.94 15.94 14.44
N ALA A 79 -12.32 15.15 13.42
CA ALA A 79 -13.37 15.53 12.48
C ALA A 79 -14.78 15.64 13.09
N THR A 80 -15.02 15.07 14.28
CA THR A 80 -16.31 15.15 14.99
C THR A 80 -16.36 16.30 16.00
N LEU A 81 -15.22 16.94 16.27
CA LEU A 81 -15.07 18.04 17.24
C LEU A 81 -15.28 19.43 16.61
N PHE A 82 -15.52 19.50 15.31
CA PHE A 82 -15.84 20.71 14.53
C PHE A 82 -17.18 20.52 13.81
#